data_AF-A0A1H9I000-F1
#
_entry.id   AF-A0A1H9I000-F1
#
_cell.length_a   1.000
_cell.length_b   1.000
_cell.length_c   1.000
_cell.angle_alpha   90.00
_cell.angle_beta   90.00
_cell.angle_gamma   90.00
#
_symmetry.space_group_name_H-M   'P 1'
#
loop_
_entity.id
_entity.type
_entity.pdbx_description
1 polymer ?
#
loop_
_entity_poly.entity_id
_entity_poly.type
_entity_poly.pdbx_seq_one_letter_code
_entity_poly.pdbx_strand_id
1 'polypeptide(L)'
;MGYNFFNIKEVSGVFNQKLNEFRASLGTAISTGRGIPFADSDISYVLKLQHDRIRRKGMELEYNIYARNEGDNRFISGSNWQDAHYNSMVCFNQSGIKRIVRRGGNASYKDEIRAVMYGTITDVVNGTHPDNDPYSCPNCGSVSTVASLQNGCQYCGTRFKMDELFPKITSYYFLEDAGMTKKELLTGFLKVYPFTMAGTYILCCILRGDVYLPWNLVHHISTLIAMVIGIILGCVPISYFIYAYFLFMRLIVKAISNAGKMGTAGSRSRFETRMKRISPEFSYEYFTSKVLSLIKTAVYSQDERELMFYEGNALDPKMKDIIDLNYGGALGCLSFKDEGNLVTVVTKAYFDVLYATENKVYSKSQVFSATLRRRTDIPVNMNFSMTRIACPSCGASFDATKIKNCPYCGNKYDGISNDWVLIDLRYN
;
A
#
# COMPACT_ATOMS: atom_id res chain seq x y z
N MET A 1 4.71 -3.10 -13.99
CA MET A 1 5.77 -2.08 -14.10
C MET A 1 5.44 -1.13 -15.22
N GLY A 2 5.61 0.17 -15.00
CA GLY A 2 5.39 1.21 -16.00
C GLY A 2 4.78 2.49 -15.43
N TYR A 3 5.26 2.99 -14.28
CA TYR A 3 5.12 4.43 -14.02
C TYR A 3 6.03 5.14 -15.03
N ASN A 4 5.55 6.22 -15.63
CA ASN A 4 6.38 7.06 -16.48
C ASN A 4 7.46 7.73 -15.61
N PHE A 5 8.62 7.08 -15.48
CA PHE A 5 9.77 7.57 -14.69
C PHE A 5 10.44 8.81 -15.28
N PHE A 6 9.94 9.35 -16.40
CA PHE A 6 10.57 10.43 -17.16
C PHE A 6 10.09 11.85 -16.78
N ASN A 7 9.08 11.99 -15.90
CA ASN A 7 8.63 13.28 -15.36
C ASN A 7 8.63 13.28 -13.82
N ILE A 8 9.78 12.96 -13.24
CA ILE A 8 10.02 13.01 -11.79
C ILE A 8 10.12 14.49 -11.38
N LYS A 9 9.04 15.04 -10.82
CA LYS A 9 9.05 16.34 -10.16
C LYS A 9 8.88 16.15 -8.66
N GLU A 10 9.64 16.90 -7.87
CA GLU A 10 9.41 16.97 -6.43
C GLU A 10 8.02 17.54 -6.16
N VAL A 11 7.33 16.93 -5.22
CA VAL A 11 6.00 17.34 -4.80
C VAL A 11 6.09 18.71 -4.09
N SER A 12 5.09 19.57 -4.26
CA SER A 12 5.07 20.89 -3.61
C SER A 12 5.22 20.79 -2.08
N GLY A 13 5.76 21.82 -1.43
CA GLY A 13 6.09 21.77 0.01
C GLY A 13 4.91 21.39 0.91
N VAL A 14 3.72 21.93 0.65
CA VAL A 14 2.49 21.64 1.42
C VAL A 14 2.06 20.17 1.25
N PHE A 15 2.08 19.67 0.02
CA PHE A 15 1.72 18.28 -0.28
C PHE A 15 2.73 17.29 0.33
N ASN A 16 4.01 17.65 0.26
CA ASN A 16 5.09 16.86 0.84
C ASN A 16 4.97 16.78 2.36
N GLN A 17 4.61 17.88 3.03
CA GLN A 17 4.35 17.89 4.47
C GLN A 17 3.21 16.95 4.85
N LYS A 18 2.04 17.07 4.19
CA LYS A 18 0.87 16.20 4.45
C LYS A 18 1.19 14.71 4.25
N LEU A 19 1.96 14.36 3.22
CA LEU A 19 2.38 12.96 3.00
C LEU A 19 3.31 12.43 4.09
N ASN A 20 4.22 13.27 4.60
CA ASN A 20 5.10 12.89 5.71
C ASN A 20 4.32 12.71 7.02
N GLU A 21 3.38 13.62 7.31
CA GLU A 21 2.48 13.52 8.46
C GLU A 21 1.60 12.27 8.36
N PHE A 22 1.08 11.97 7.16
CA PHE A 22 0.35 10.74 6.89
C PHE A 22 1.19 9.49 7.16
N ARG A 23 2.41 9.44 6.62
CA ARG A 23 3.35 8.32 6.82
C ARG A 23 3.65 8.11 8.31
N ALA A 24 3.91 9.18 9.05
CA ALA A 24 4.21 9.11 10.48
C ALA A 24 3.00 8.67 11.31
N SER A 25 1.78 9.07 10.91
CA SER A 25 0.54 8.77 11.64
C SER A 25 -0.03 7.39 11.32
N LEU A 26 0.27 6.83 10.14
CA LEU A 26 -0.33 5.58 9.66
C LEU A 26 -0.07 4.39 10.58
N GLY A 27 1.12 4.30 11.15
CA GLY A 27 1.45 3.26 12.13
C GLY A 27 0.54 3.28 13.36
N THR A 28 0.43 4.45 13.99
CA THR A 28 -0.46 4.68 15.14
C THR A 28 -1.92 4.47 14.77
N ALA A 29 -2.34 4.87 13.58
CA ALA A 29 -3.70 4.71 13.09
C ALA A 29 -4.09 3.23 12.93
N ILE A 30 -3.21 2.39 12.39
CA ILE A 30 -3.42 0.92 12.33
C ILE A 30 -3.50 0.34 13.75
N SER A 31 -2.61 0.75 14.66
CA SER A 31 -2.57 0.25 16.03
C SER A 31 -3.78 0.66 16.87
N THR A 32 -4.40 1.81 16.60
CA THR A 32 -5.47 2.40 17.43
C THR A 32 -6.85 2.43 16.77
N GLY A 33 -6.92 2.19 15.46
CA GLY A 33 -8.15 2.30 14.67
C GLY A 33 -8.65 3.74 14.49
N ARG A 34 -7.83 4.75 14.84
CA ARG A 34 -8.19 6.17 14.67
C ARG A 34 -7.94 6.61 13.24
N GLY A 35 -8.83 7.47 12.73
CA GLY A 35 -8.62 8.14 11.45
C GLY A 35 -7.41 9.07 11.50
N ILE A 36 -6.86 9.36 10.32
CA ILE A 36 -5.77 10.33 10.16
C ILE A 36 -6.43 11.62 9.65
N PRO A 37 -6.13 12.80 10.24
CA PRO A 37 -6.52 14.08 9.63
C PRO A 37 -6.09 14.08 8.16
N PHE A 38 -6.74 14.82 7.24
CA PHE A 38 -6.40 14.87 5.79
C PHE A 38 -6.41 13.53 5.01
N ALA A 39 -6.72 12.39 5.62
CA ALA A 39 -7.01 11.15 4.90
C ALA A 39 -8.50 11.09 4.56
N ASP A 40 -8.83 10.49 3.41
CA ASP A 40 -10.22 10.27 3.04
C ASP A 40 -10.93 9.34 4.04
N SER A 41 -12.25 9.52 4.14
CA SER A 41 -13.13 8.75 5.00
C SER A 41 -13.07 7.24 4.74
N ASP A 42 -12.84 6.82 3.48
CA ASP A 42 -12.65 5.40 3.12
C ASP A 42 -11.39 4.80 3.79
N ILE A 43 -10.27 5.55 3.82
CA ILE A 43 -9.04 5.11 4.49
C ILE A 43 -9.30 4.95 5.99
N SER A 44 -9.94 5.94 6.61
CA SER A 44 -10.23 5.93 8.04
C SER A 44 -11.12 4.73 8.42
N TYR A 45 -12.11 4.41 7.58
CA TYR A 45 -12.98 3.25 7.78
C TYR A 45 -12.23 1.92 7.64
N VAL A 46 -11.39 1.77 6.61
CA VAL A 46 -10.56 0.57 6.42
C VAL A 46 -9.60 0.36 7.60
N LEU A 47 -8.96 1.42 8.09
CA LEU A 47 -8.05 1.36 9.25
C LEU A 47 -8.79 0.93 10.52
N LYS A 48 -10.01 1.44 10.73
CA LYS A 48 -10.87 1.01 11.84
C LYS A 48 -11.22 -0.47 11.73
N LEU A 49 -11.67 -0.94 10.56
CA LEU A 49 -11.99 -2.36 10.36
C LEU A 49 -10.78 -3.28 10.58
N GLN A 50 -9.60 -2.86 10.11
CA GLN A 50 -8.35 -3.58 10.33
C GLN A 50 -8.02 -3.67 11.82
N HIS A 51 -8.08 -2.54 12.55
CA HIS A 51 -7.85 -2.50 13.99
C HIS A 51 -8.83 -3.39 14.77
N ASP A 52 -10.13 -3.26 14.48
CA ASP A 52 -11.19 -4.05 15.13
C ASP A 52 -11.00 -5.55 14.89
N ARG A 53 -10.47 -5.94 13.73
CA ARG A 53 -10.12 -7.33 13.43
C ARG A 53 -8.94 -7.82 14.27
N ILE A 54 -7.87 -7.05 14.34
CA ILE A 54 -6.66 -7.39 15.10
C ILE A 54 -7.02 -7.55 16.59
N ARG A 55 -7.78 -6.60 17.15
CA ARG A 55 -8.26 -6.66 18.54
C ARG A 55 -9.13 -7.87 18.84
N ARG A 56 -10.09 -8.20 17.97
CA ARG A 56 -10.97 -9.38 18.18
C ARG A 56 -10.21 -10.69 18.23
N LYS A 57 -9.07 -10.79 17.54
CA LYS A 57 -8.18 -11.95 17.62
C LYS A 57 -7.22 -11.91 18.82
N GLY A 58 -7.40 -10.97 19.76
CA GLY A 58 -6.59 -10.85 20.98
C GLY A 58 -5.12 -10.49 20.71
N MET A 59 -4.87 -9.73 19.64
CA MET A 59 -3.53 -9.36 19.20
C MET A 59 -3.34 -7.85 19.13
N GLU A 60 -2.09 -7.44 19.11
CA GLU A 60 -1.65 -6.07 18.87
C GLU A 60 -0.67 -6.07 17.71
N LEU A 61 -0.82 -5.13 16.77
CA LEU A 61 0.08 -4.96 15.63
C LEU A 61 0.80 -3.63 15.79
N GLU A 62 2.07 -3.65 16.16
CA GLU A 62 2.94 -2.48 16.05
C GLU A 62 3.38 -2.35 14.58
N TYR A 63 3.03 -1.23 13.95
CA TYR A 63 3.32 -0.96 12.54
C TYR A 63 4.19 0.30 12.43
N ASN A 64 5.51 0.16 12.32
CA ASN A 64 6.41 1.30 12.26
C ASN A 64 6.87 1.55 10.81
N ILE A 65 6.59 2.75 10.29
CA ILE A 65 6.99 3.18 8.95
C ILE A 65 8.08 4.24 9.10
N TYR A 66 9.24 4.00 8.51
CA TYR A 66 10.40 4.89 8.61
C TYR A 66 10.96 5.23 7.23
N ALA A 67 11.66 6.36 7.10
CA ALA A 67 12.38 6.71 5.87
C ALA A 67 13.64 5.83 5.73
N ARG A 68 13.87 5.21 4.57
CA ARG A 68 15.07 4.34 4.38
C ARG A 68 16.37 5.13 4.26
N ASN A 69 16.30 6.38 3.83
CA ASN A 69 17.40 7.33 3.89
C ASN A 69 17.07 8.37 4.96
N GLU A 70 17.93 8.49 5.97
CA GLU A 70 17.82 9.55 6.99
C GLU A 70 17.75 10.92 6.32
N GLY A 71 16.72 11.71 6.66
CA GLY A 71 16.47 13.03 6.10
C GLY A 71 15.78 13.05 4.73
N ASP A 72 15.56 11.90 4.07
CA ASP A 72 14.89 11.85 2.78
C ASP A 72 13.35 11.78 2.92
N ASN A 73 12.79 12.94 3.23
CA ASN A 73 11.36 13.16 3.36
C ASN A 73 10.72 13.66 2.06
N ARG A 74 11.41 13.52 0.93
CA ARG A 74 10.94 14.02 -0.36
C ARG A 74 10.09 12.98 -1.04
N PHE A 75 8.83 13.33 -1.28
CA PHE A 75 7.96 12.57 -2.15
C PHE A 75 8.14 13.04 -3.59
N ILE A 76 8.20 12.06 -4.48
CA ILE A 76 8.29 12.28 -5.92
C ILE A 76 6.89 12.12 -6.50
N SER A 77 6.49 13.04 -7.37
CA SER A 77 5.25 12.92 -8.13
C SER A 77 5.42 11.96 -9.31
N GLY A 78 4.40 11.13 -9.53
CA GLY A 78 4.26 10.21 -10.64
C GLY A 78 3.17 10.66 -11.60
N SER A 79 2.32 9.73 -12.01
CA SER A 79 1.17 10.00 -12.88
C SER A 79 0.14 10.91 -12.18
N ASN A 80 -0.44 11.82 -12.95
CA ASN A 80 -1.59 12.63 -12.58
C ASN A 80 -2.79 12.31 -13.48
N TRP A 81 -3.98 12.63 -13.00
CA TRP A 81 -5.24 12.49 -13.73
C TRP A 81 -6.30 13.40 -13.09
N GLN A 82 -7.31 13.80 -13.85
CA GLN A 82 -8.30 14.79 -13.41
C GLN A 82 -9.71 14.42 -13.86
N ASP A 83 -10.71 14.80 -13.06
CA ASP A 83 -12.11 14.90 -13.49
C ASP A 83 -12.48 16.38 -13.72
N ALA A 84 -13.77 16.70 -13.71
CA ALA A 84 -14.27 18.05 -13.92
C ALA A 84 -13.85 19.04 -12.80
N HIS A 85 -13.72 18.58 -11.54
CA HIS A 85 -13.50 19.44 -10.37
C HIS A 85 -12.20 19.13 -9.61
N TYR A 86 -11.65 17.92 -9.77
CA TYR A 86 -10.54 17.42 -8.97
C TYR A 86 -9.37 16.94 -9.82
N ASN A 87 -8.16 17.19 -9.33
CA ASN A 87 -6.91 16.67 -9.86
C ASN A 87 -6.30 15.72 -8.83
N SER A 88 -5.93 14.53 -9.27
CA SER A 88 -5.28 13.53 -8.44
C SER A 88 -3.90 13.19 -8.97
N MET A 89 -2.95 12.97 -8.06
CA MET A 89 -1.61 12.54 -8.41
C MET A 89 -1.10 11.46 -7.47
N VAL A 90 -0.37 10.49 -8.02
CA VAL A 90 0.39 9.52 -7.22
C VAL A 90 1.72 10.14 -6.82
N CYS A 91 2.04 10.03 -5.54
CA CYS A 91 3.30 10.43 -4.95
C CYS A 91 3.96 9.20 -4.32
N PHE A 92 5.29 9.12 -4.37
CA PHE A 92 6.01 8.00 -3.79
C PHE A 92 7.32 8.39 -3.09
N ASN A 93 7.67 7.63 -2.05
CA ASN A 93 8.89 7.81 -1.27
C ASN A 93 9.41 6.45 -0.75
N GLN A 94 10.74 6.28 -0.71
CA GLN A 94 11.37 5.06 -0.21
C GLN A 94 11.22 4.94 1.31
N SER A 95 10.51 3.91 1.76
CA SER A 95 10.15 3.71 3.17
C SER A 95 10.46 2.29 3.62
N GLY A 96 10.72 2.10 4.90
CA GLY A 96 10.84 0.80 5.53
C GLY A 96 9.63 0.57 6.42
N ILE A 97 9.19 -0.69 6.51
CA ILE A 97 8.08 -1.07 7.36
C ILE A 97 8.58 -2.15 8.30
N LYS A 98 8.47 -1.90 9.60
CA LYS A 98 8.75 -2.88 10.64
C LYS A 98 7.46 -3.23 11.34
N ARG A 99 7.07 -4.50 11.26
CA ARG A 99 5.84 -5.00 11.89
C ARG A 99 6.19 -5.93 13.04
N ILE A 100 5.51 -5.75 14.17
CA ILE A 100 5.61 -6.66 15.31
C ILE A 100 4.18 -7.02 15.72
N VAL A 101 3.86 -8.31 15.67
CA VAL A 101 2.56 -8.81 16.14
C VAL A 101 2.74 -9.42 17.51
N ARG A 102 2.03 -8.88 18.50
CA ARG A 102 2.01 -9.41 19.86
C ARG A 102 0.71 -10.16 20.14
N ARG A 103 0.82 -11.23 20.91
CA ARG A 103 -0.31 -11.98 21.46
C ARG A 103 -0.05 -12.18 22.95
N GLY A 104 -0.93 -11.63 23.80
CA GLY A 104 -0.73 -11.65 25.25
C GLY A 104 0.59 -11.01 25.69
N GLY A 105 1.01 -9.91 25.04
CA GLY A 105 2.27 -9.20 25.33
C GLY A 105 3.53 -9.78 24.67
N ASN A 106 3.53 -11.06 24.31
CA ASN A 106 4.67 -11.72 23.67
C ASN A 106 4.71 -11.49 22.15
N ALA A 107 5.89 -11.20 21.62
CA ALA A 107 6.08 -11.05 20.17
C ALA A 107 5.96 -12.40 19.46
N SER A 108 4.85 -12.58 18.74
CA SER A 108 4.53 -13.80 17.97
C SER A 108 5.11 -13.78 16.56
N TYR A 109 5.32 -12.59 15.99
CA TYR A 109 5.87 -12.39 14.66
C TYR A 109 6.55 -11.04 14.55
N LYS A 110 7.65 -11.00 13.81
CA LYS A 110 8.38 -9.77 13.50
C LYS A 110 8.94 -9.86 12.09
N ASP A 111 8.72 -8.82 11.31
CA ASP A 111 9.42 -8.65 10.05
C ASP A 111 9.78 -7.20 9.78
N GLU A 112 10.65 -7.04 8.78
CA GLU A 112 11.10 -5.75 8.30
C GLU A 112 11.15 -5.80 6.77
N ILE A 113 10.34 -4.96 6.15
CA ILE A 113 10.12 -4.92 4.71
C ILE A 113 10.70 -3.63 4.18
N ARG A 114 11.51 -3.74 3.14
CA ARG A 114 11.96 -2.61 2.34
C ARG A 114 10.86 -2.29 1.35
N ALA A 115 10.33 -1.07 1.40
CA ALA A 115 9.19 -0.69 0.60
C ALA A 115 9.38 0.67 -0.10
N VAL A 116 8.47 0.94 -1.02
CA VAL A 116 8.17 2.29 -1.50
C VAL A 116 6.72 2.54 -1.13
N MET A 117 6.49 3.62 -0.40
CA MET A 117 5.15 4.08 -0.10
C MET A 117 4.61 4.82 -1.32
N TYR A 118 3.42 4.44 -1.77
CA TYR A 118 2.66 5.18 -2.77
C TYR A 118 1.43 5.78 -2.08
N GLY A 119 1.24 7.08 -2.21
CA GLY A 119 0.06 7.80 -1.76
C GLY A 119 -0.57 8.53 -2.93
N THR A 120 -1.90 8.54 -3.02
CA THR A 120 -2.63 9.37 -3.99
C THR A 120 -3.14 10.60 -3.26
N ILE A 121 -2.73 11.78 -3.74
CA ILE A 121 -3.29 13.06 -3.32
C ILE A 121 -4.37 13.45 -4.30
N THR A 122 -5.50 13.92 -3.79
CA THR A 122 -6.57 14.55 -4.57
C THR A 122 -6.77 15.98 -4.07
N ASP A 123 -6.73 16.93 -5.00
CA ASP A 123 -6.90 18.35 -4.75
C ASP A 123 -7.91 18.94 -5.75
N VAL A 124 -8.39 20.15 -5.47
CA VAL A 124 -9.33 20.88 -6.33
C VAL A 124 -8.58 21.46 -7.53
N VAL A 125 -9.20 21.44 -8.71
CA VAL A 125 -8.63 22.07 -9.91
C VAL A 125 -8.68 23.59 -9.75
N ASN A 126 -7.56 24.26 -10.00
CA ASN A 126 -7.46 25.72 -9.91
C ASN A 126 -8.55 26.42 -10.75
N GLY A 127 -9.30 27.33 -10.13
CA GLY A 127 -10.37 28.09 -10.78
C GLY A 127 -11.74 27.39 -10.79
N THR A 128 -11.85 26.19 -10.20
CA THR A 128 -13.14 25.53 -9.95
C THR A 128 -13.61 25.78 -8.53
N HIS A 129 -14.93 25.94 -8.35
CA HIS A 129 -15.58 26.10 -7.06
C HIS A 129 -16.39 24.84 -6.75
N PRO A 130 -15.82 23.85 -6.02
CA PRO A 130 -16.52 22.62 -5.65
C PRO A 130 -17.52 22.85 -4.51
N ASP A 131 -17.98 24.09 -4.31
CA ASP A 131 -18.78 24.56 -3.18
C ASP A 131 -20.04 23.72 -2.96
N ASN A 132 -20.64 23.24 -4.06
CA ASN A 132 -21.85 22.42 -4.09
C ASN A 132 -21.57 20.92 -4.17
N ASP A 133 -20.31 20.50 -4.29
CA ASP A 133 -19.98 19.08 -4.38
C ASP A 133 -20.26 18.37 -3.05
N PRO A 134 -20.83 17.16 -3.09
CA PRO A 134 -21.04 16.37 -1.89
C PRO A 134 -19.69 15.93 -1.32
N TYR A 135 -19.51 16.15 -0.02
CA TYR A 135 -18.31 15.78 0.75
C TYR A 135 -18.71 15.09 2.05
N SER A 136 -18.04 13.98 2.37
CA SER A 136 -18.23 13.27 3.65
C SER A 136 -17.48 13.98 4.77
N CYS A 137 -18.18 14.49 5.77
CA CYS A 137 -17.59 15.20 6.91
C CYS A 137 -16.49 14.35 7.57
N PRO A 138 -15.24 14.85 7.69
CA PRO A 138 -14.14 14.07 8.30
C PRO A 138 -14.38 13.68 9.76
N ASN A 139 -15.19 14.45 10.50
CA ASN A 139 -15.46 14.20 11.91
C ASN A 139 -16.59 13.18 12.13
N CYS A 140 -17.70 13.28 11.38
CA CYS A 140 -18.89 12.45 11.64
C CYS A 140 -19.36 11.59 10.45
N GLY A 141 -18.77 11.73 9.27
CA GLY A 141 -19.11 10.97 8.06
C GLY A 141 -20.37 11.44 7.34
N SER A 142 -21.15 12.36 7.91
CA SER A 142 -22.35 12.90 7.26
C SER A 142 -22.01 13.64 5.97
N VAL A 143 -22.92 13.60 5.02
CA VAL A 143 -22.73 14.32 3.76
C VAL A 143 -23.14 15.76 3.92
N SER A 144 -22.26 16.66 3.50
CA SER A 144 -22.54 18.08 3.37
C SER A 144 -21.90 18.58 2.09
N THR A 145 -22.20 19.80 1.68
CA THR A 145 -21.46 20.43 0.60
C THR A 145 -20.13 20.98 1.11
N VAL A 146 -19.14 21.15 0.25
CA VAL A 146 -17.84 21.72 0.62
C VAL A 146 -18.02 23.10 1.28
N ALA A 147 -18.87 23.97 0.72
CA ALA A 147 -19.17 25.28 1.30
C ALA A 147 -19.90 25.19 2.64
N SER A 148 -20.80 24.21 2.82
CA SER A 148 -21.48 24.01 4.10
C SER A 148 -20.48 23.63 5.20
N LEU A 149 -19.47 22.81 4.89
CA LEU A 149 -18.46 22.40 5.88
C LEU A 149 -17.60 23.56 6.38
N GLN A 150 -17.41 24.60 5.58
CA GLN A 150 -16.73 25.83 6.01
C GLN A 150 -17.54 26.60 7.06
N ASN A 151 -18.87 26.62 6.91
CA ASN A 151 -19.78 27.28 7.86
C ASN A 151 -20.14 26.39 9.06
N GLY A 152 -20.00 25.07 8.90
CA GLY A 152 -20.25 24.05 9.93
C GLY A 152 -21.04 22.89 9.36
N CYS A 153 -20.58 21.67 9.66
CA CYS A 153 -21.32 20.45 9.34
C CYS A 153 -22.73 20.50 9.97
N GLN A 154 -23.75 20.22 9.16
CA GLN A 154 -25.16 20.26 9.60
C GLN A 154 -25.47 19.26 10.71
N TYR A 155 -24.65 18.21 10.87
CA TYR A 155 -24.87 17.15 11.84
C TYR A 155 -24.05 17.33 13.12
N CYS A 156 -22.73 17.56 13.00
CA CYS A 156 -21.85 17.66 14.17
C CYS A 156 -21.39 19.09 14.50
N GLY A 157 -21.77 20.08 13.69
CA GLY A 157 -21.40 21.49 13.87
C GLY A 157 -19.91 21.81 13.62
N THR A 158 -19.08 20.80 13.35
CA THR A 158 -17.64 21.01 13.12
C THR A 158 -17.41 21.80 11.84
N ARG A 159 -16.58 22.83 11.93
CA ARG A 159 -16.18 23.69 10.82
C ARG A 159 -14.83 23.24 10.29
N PHE A 160 -14.66 23.30 8.98
CA PHE A 160 -13.43 22.92 8.31
C PHE A 160 -12.92 24.05 7.43
N LYS A 161 -11.62 24.30 7.48
CA LYS A 161 -10.97 25.17 6.49
C LYS A 161 -10.80 24.41 5.17
N MET A 162 -10.68 25.14 4.06
CA MET A 162 -10.44 24.52 2.77
C MET A 162 -9.17 23.65 2.78
N ASP A 163 -8.10 24.13 3.44
CA ASP A 163 -6.84 23.39 3.63
C ASP A 163 -6.97 22.11 4.47
N GLU A 164 -8.05 21.96 5.23
CA GLU A 164 -8.35 20.75 6.01
C GLU A 164 -9.17 19.74 5.21
N LEU A 165 -9.91 20.20 4.19
CA LEU A 165 -10.69 19.36 3.27
C LEU A 165 -9.85 18.91 2.07
N PHE A 166 -8.99 19.79 1.57
CA PHE A 166 -8.14 19.60 0.40
C PHE A 166 -6.75 20.22 0.62
N PRO A 167 -5.71 19.74 -0.06
CA PRO A 167 -5.63 18.40 -0.65
C PRO A 167 -5.82 17.31 0.41
N LYS A 168 -6.37 16.17 0.01
CA LYS A 168 -6.53 14.98 0.86
C LYS A 168 -5.86 13.75 0.26
N ILE A 169 -5.55 12.78 1.10
CA ILE A 169 -5.00 11.49 0.66
C ILE A 169 -6.15 10.51 0.47
N THR A 170 -6.37 10.06 -0.76
CA THR A 170 -7.52 9.21 -1.13
C THR A 170 -7.16 7.74 -1.22
N SER A 171 -5.88 7.40 -1.34
CA SER A 171 -5.42 6.02 -1.46
C SER A 171 -3.96 5.88 -1.03
N TYR A 172 -3.59 4.72 -0.51
CA TYR A 172 -2.21 4.37 -0.26
C TYR A 172 -1.95 2.86 -0.38
N TYR A 173 -0.71 2.52 -0.71
CA TYR A 173 -0.20 1.15 -0.69
C TYR A 173 1.33 1.16 -0.61
N PHE A 174 1.90 0.02 -0.21
CA PHE A 174 3.34 -0.17 -0.18
C PHE A 174 3.74 -1.21 -1.21
N LEU A 175 4.77 -0.93 -2.01
CA LEU A 175 5.37 -1.92 -2.89
C LEU A 175 6.73 -2.33 -2.34
N GLU A 176 7.06 -3.61 -2.36
CA GLU A 176 8.38 -4.06 -1.95
C GLU A 176 9.46 -3.47 -2.87
N ASP A 177 10.49 -2.87 -2.28
CA ASP A 177 11.62 -2.32 -3.01
C ASP A 177 12.76 -3.34 -3.08
N ALA A 178 13.16 -3.70 -4.30
CA ALA A 178 14.35 -4.50 -4.54
C ALA A 178 15.64 -3.67 -4.49
N GLY A 179 15.53 -2.35 -4.68
CA GLY A 179 16.64 -1.42 -4.62
C GLY A 179 17.28 -1.35 -3.24
N MET A 180 18.56 -0.99 -3.23
CA MET A 180 19.32 -0.75 -2.00
C MET A 180 19.80 0.68 -1.93
N THR A 181 19.83 1.22 -0.72
CA THR A 181 20.49 2.50 -0.46
C THR A 181 22.00 2.32 -0.36
N LYS A 182 22.77 3.40 -0.51
CA LYS A 182 24.24 3.36 -0.36
C LYS A 182 24.64 2.83 1.03
N LYS A 183 23.93 3.27 2.07
CA LYS A 183 24.13 2.80 3.46
C LYS A 183 23.87 1.31 3.58
N GLU A 184 22.74 0.81 3.05
CA GLU A 184 22.41 -0.62 3.11
C GLU A 184 23.42 -1.50 2.35
N LEU A 185 23.92 -1.03 1.19
CA LEU A 185 24.96 -1.71 0.44
C LEU A 185 26.25 -1.80 1.26
N LEU A 186 26.66 -0.70 1.88
CA LEU A 186 27.85 -0.65 2.73
C LEU A 186 27.69 -1.53 3.99
N THR A 187 26.56 -1.46 4.69
CA THR A 187 26.28 -2.29 5.87
C THR A 187 26.26 -3.78 5.52
N GLY A 188 25.71 -4.15 4.37
CA GLY A 188 25.73 -5.53 3.90
C GLY A 188 27.14 -6.03 3.59
N PHE A 189 27.95 -5.21 2.91
CA PHE A 189 29.35 -5.51 2.66
C PHE A 189 30.16 -5.69 3.95
N LEU A 190 30.00 -4.76 4.92
CA LEU A 190 30.67 -4.82 6.22
C LEU A 190 30.29 -6.05 7.04
N LYS A 191 29.11 -6.65 6.80
CA LYS A 191 28.72 -7.92 7.44
C LYS A 191 29.43 -9.11 6.82
N VAL A 192 29.65 -9.13 5.50
CA VAL A 192 30.30 -10.26 4.79
C VAL A 192 31.82 -10.24 4.96
N TYR A 193 32.40 -9.04 4.96
CA TYR A 193 33.85 -8.81 5.04
C TYR A 193 34.60 -9.56 6.18
N PRO A 194 34.13 -9.59 7.44
CA PRO A 194 34.82 -10.34 8.50
C PRO A 194 34.77 -11.86 8.29
N PHE A 195 33.67 -12.40 7.74
CA PHE A 195 33.57 -13.84 7.45
C PHE A 195 34.54 -14.26 6.34
N THR A 196 34.71 -13.42 5.32
CA THR A 196 35.68 -13.66 4.26
C THR A 196 37.11 -13.54 4.76
N MET A 197 37.42 -12.60 5.66
CA MET A 197 38.74 -12.52 6.30
C MET A 197 39.05 -13.77 7.13
N ALA A 198 38.08 -14.25 7.92
CA ALA A 198 38.25 -15.48 8.68
C ALA A 198 38.42 -16.69 7.76
N GLY A 199 37.63 -16.78 6.69
CA GLY A 199 37.72 -17.87 5.71
C GLY A 199 39.04 -17.90 4.95
N THR A 200 39.54 -16.75 4.50
CA THR A 200 40.86 -16.67 3.83
C THR A 200 42.00 -16.97 4.78
N TYR A 201 41.92 -16.50 6.04
CA TYR A 201 42.91 -16.83 7.08
C TYR A 201 43.00 -18.34 7.31
N ILE A 202 41.87 -19.01 7.52
CA ILE A 202 41.81 -20.47 7.71
C ILE A 202 42.37 -21.19 6.48
N LEU A 203 42.01 -20.75 5.26
CA LEU A 203 42.53 -21.32 4.03
C LEU A 203 44.05 -21.17 3.92
N CYS A 204 44.61 -20.02 4.29
CA CYS A 204 46.05 -19.80 4.35
C CYS A 204 46.75 -20.74 5.34
N CYS A 205 46.15 -20.94 6.54
CA CYS A 205 46.66 -21.89 7.52
C CYS A 205 46.63 -23.34 7.03
N ILE A 206 45.63 -23.73 6.22
CA ILE A 206 45.56 -25.08 5.63
C ILE A 206 46.61 -25.26 4.52
N LEU A 207 46.76 -24.28 3.62
CA LEU A 207 47.62 -24.40 2.44
C LEU A 207 49.11 -24.24 2.74
N ARG A 208 49.47 -23.46 3.78
CA ARG A 208 50.85 -23.17 4.19
C ARG A 208 50.96 -23.12 5.72
N GLY A 209 50.51 -24.19 6.36
CA GLY A 209 50.48 -24.30 7.82
C GLY A 209 51.84 -24.10 8.49
N ASP A 210 52.93 -24.47 7.83
CA ASP A 210 54.30 -24.23 8.27
C ASP A 210 54.62 -22.73 8.41
N VAL A 211 54.22 -21.88 7.46
CA VAL A 211 54.52 -20.44 7.46
C VAL A 211 53.55 -19.64 8.33
N TYR A 212 52.29 -20.07 8.42
CA TYR A 212 51.21 -19.30 9.04
C TYR A 212 50.77 -19.80 10.43
N LEU A 213 51.52 -20.73 11.04
CA LEU A 213 51.31 -21.14 12.43
C LEU A 213 51.77 -20.05 13.43
N PRO A 214 51.14 -19.93 14.62
CA PRO A 214 51.44 -18.87 15.59
C PRO A 214 52.91 -18.78 16.01
N TRP A 215 53.61 -19.92 16.06
CA TRP A 215 55.02 -20.00 16.47
C TRP A 215 55.97 -19.30 15.48
N ASN A 216 55.77 -19.49 14.17
CA ASN A 216 56.64 -18.91 13.14
C ASN A 216 56.31 -17.43 12.84
N LEU A 217 55.05 -17.03 13.05
CA LEU A 217 54.59 -15.64 12.92
C LEU A 217 55.23 -14.69 13.96
N VAL A 218 55.55 -15.19 15.16
CA VAL A 218 56.18 -14.41 16.23
C VAL A 218 57.67 -14.13 15.95
N HIS A 219 58.36 -15.05 15.27
CA HIS A 219 59.79 -14.90 14.95
C HIS A 219 60.05 -14.05 13.69
N HIS A 220 59.07 -13.90 12.80
CA HIS A 220 59.20 -13.14 11.54
C HIS A 220 58.13 -12.05 11.40
N ILE A 221 58.30 -10.94 12.13
CA ILE A 221 57.38 -9.78 12.15
C ILE A 221 57.04 -9.26 10.74
N SER A 222 57.99 -9.26 9.80
CA SER A 222 57.75 -8.83 8.42
C SER A 222 56.73 -9.70 7.68
N THR A 223 56.73 -11.01 7.92
CA THR A 223 55.78 -11.95 7.32
C THR A 223 54.38 -11.81 7.91
N LEU A 224 54.30 -11.52 9.22
CA LEU A 224 53.07 -11.21 9.92
C LEU A 224 52.40 -9.95 9.35
N ILE A 225 53.18 -8.87 9.18
CA ILE A 225 52.68 -7.60 8.61
C ILE A 225 52.22 -7.81 7.16
N ALA A 226 53.02 -8.49 6.34
CA ALA A 226 52.66 -8.77 4.95
C ALA A 226 51.38 -9.60 4.82
N MET A 227 51.17 -10.58 5.71
CA MET A 227 49.97 -11.41 5.75
C MET A 227 48.74 -10.58 6.13
N VAL A 228 48.83 -9.77 7.19
CA VAL A 228 47.70 -8.95 7.66
C VAL A 228 47.28 -7.94 6.58
N ILE A 229 48.25 -7.26 5.96
CA ILE A 229 47.98 -6.32 4.87
C ILE A 229 47.39 -7.03 3.65
N GLY A 230 47.95 -8.19 3.29
CA GLY A 230 47.47 -9.01 2.18
C GLY A 230 46.04 -9.50 2.37
N ILE A 231 45.68 -9.95 3.57
CA ILE A 231 44.32 -10.39 3.90
C ILE A 231 43.36 -9.19 3.89
N ILE A 232 43.72 -8.08 4.52
CA ILE A 232 42.85 -6.89 4.57
C ILE A 232 42.57 -6.38 3.15
N LEU A 233 43.60 -6.14 2.35
CA LEU A 233 43.44 -5.58 1.00
C LEU A 233 42.86 -6.60 0.02
N GLY A 234 43.31 -7.86 0.09
CA GLY A 234 42.87 -8.92 -0.81
C GLY A 234 41.43 -9.38 -0.56
N CYS A 235 40.93 -9.29 0.68
CA CYS A 235 39.55 -9.67 0.98
C CYS A 235 38.52 -8.66 0.51
N VAL A 236 38.88 -7.39 0.29
CA VAL A 236 37.92 -6.36 -0.19
C VAL A 236 37.23 -6.77 -1.50
N PRO A 237 37.94 -7.10 -2.60
CA PRO A 237 37.28 -7.51 -3.85
C PRO A 237 36.53 -8.84 -3.68
N ILE A 238 37.09 -9.82 -2.96
CA ILE A 238 36.46 -11.13 -2.73
C ILE A 238 35.12 -10.97 -1.99
N SER A 239 35.09 -10.15 -0.94
CA SER A 239 33.89 -9.82 -0.17
C SER A 239 32.83 -9.15 -1.03
N TYR A 240 33.26 -8.24 -1.90
CA TYR A 240 32.37 -7.56 -2.82
C TYR A 240 31.73 -8.54 -3.80
N PHE A 241 32.51 -9.43 -4.42
CA PHE A 241 31.97 -10.44 -5.35
C PHE A 241 31.03 -11.43 -4.66
N ILE A 242 31.36 -11.91 -3.46
CA ILE A 242 30.47 -12.81 -2.68
C ILE A 242 29.16 -12.10 -2.34
N TYR A 243 29.23 -10.85 -1.87
CA TYR A 243 28.04 -10.08 -1.56
C TYR A 243 27.20 -9.77 -2.81
N ALA A 244 27.84 -9.38 -3.91
CA ALA A 244 27.18 -9.15 -5.19
C ALA A 244 26.50 -10.42 -5.73
N TYR A 245 27.15 -11.58 -5.60
CA TYR A 245 26.57 -12.88 -5.93
C TYR A 245 25.33 -13.19 -5.08
N PHE A 246 25.40 -12.96 -3.77
CA PHE A 246 24.24 -13.13 -2.88
C PHE A 246 23.08 -12.20 -3.26
N LEU A 247 23.36 -10.95 -3.61
CA LEU A 247 22.35 -10.01 -4.10
C LEU A 247 21.74 -10.47 -5.42
N PHE A 248 22.57 -10.95 -6.35
CA PHE A 248 22.13 -11.47 -7.63
C PHE A 248 21.21 -12.69 -7.44
N MET A 249 21.59 -13.63 -6.57
CA MET A 249 20.75 -14.78 -6.24
C MET A 249 19.43 -14.35 -5.59
N ARG A 250 19.45 -13.36 -4.69
CA ARG A 250 18.24 -12.79 -4.11
C ARG A 250 17.34 -12.15 -5.17
N LEU A 251 17.91 -11.47 -6.16
CA LEU A 251 17.16 -10.90 -7.28
C LEU A 251 16.54 -11.99 -8.15
N ILE A 252 17.26 -13.08 -8.44
CA ILE A 252 16.71 -14.24 -9.17
C ILE A 252 15.54 -14.86 -8.42
N VAL A 253 15.70 -15.15 -7.13
CA VAL A 253 14.62 -15.72 -6.30
C VAL A 253 13.40 -14.81 -6.30
N LYS A 254 13.59 -13.49 -6.18
CA LYS A 254 12.49 -12.50 -6.27
C LYS A 254 11.88 -12.43 -7.67
N ALA A 255 12.67 -12.57 -8.73
CA ALA A 255 12.16 -12.59 -10.09
C ALA A 255 11.28 -13.83 -10.33
N ILE A 256 11.73 -15.00 -9.85
CA ILE A 256 10.97 -16.25 -9.90
C ILE A 256 9.68 -16.14 -9.08
N SER A 257 9.75 -15.63 -7.83
CA SER A 257 8.56 -15.47 -6.99
C SER A 257 7.54 -14.50 -7.60
N ASN A 258 8.02 -13.49 -8.35
CA ASN A 258 7.19 -12.53 -9.06
C ASN A 258 6.82 -12.96 -10.49
N ALA A 259 7.22 -14.14 -10.96
CA ALA A 259 6.93 -14.60 -12.32
C ALA A 259 5.42 -14.67 -12.60
N GLY A 260 4.61 -15.05 -11.61
CA GLY A 260 3.14 -15.01 -11.73
C GLY A 260 2.60 -13.60 -12.02
N LYS A 261 3.26 -12.55 -11.50
CA LYS A 261 2.90 -11.15 -11.77
C LYS A 261 3.20 -10.76 -13.22
N MET A 262 4.20 -11.35 -13.87
CA MET A 262 4.50 -11.11 -15.29
C MET A 262 3.36 -11.54 -16.22
N GLY A 263 2.52 -12.50 -15.84
CA GLY A 263 1.30 -12.84 -16.58
C GLY A 263 0.28 -11.68 -16.68
N THR A 264 0.46 -10.61 -15.90
CA THR A 264 -0.32 -9.37 -15.99
C THR A 264 0.37 -8.27 -16.81
N ALA A 265 1.57 -8.54 -17.34
CA ALA A 265 2.28 -7.61 -18.20
C ALA A 265 1.46 -7.31 -19.46
N GLY A 266 1.32 -6.03 -19.80
CA GLY A 266 0.52 -5.58 -20.94
C GLY A 266 -1.00 -5.72 -20.79
N SER A 267 -1.53 -6.35 -19.73
CA SER A 267 -2.98 -6.31 -19.47
C SER A 267 -3.44 -4.91 -19.08
N ARG A 268 -2.60 -4.19 -18.32
CA ARG A 268 -2.85 -2.81 -17.90
C ARG A 268 -3.10 -1.89 -19.10
N SER A 269 -2.15 -1.78 -20.04
CA SER A 269 -2.28 -0.87 -21.18
C SER A 269 -3.47 -1.22 -22.05
N ARG A 270 -3.67 -2.51 -22.36
CA ARG A 270 -4.83 -2.98 -23.13
C ARG A 270 -6.17 -2.63 -22.47
N PHE A 271 -6.27 -2.82 -21.16
CA PHE A 271 -7.47 -2.49 -20.39
C PHE A 271 -7.70 -0.98 -20.33
N GLU A 272 -6.65 -0.20 -20.05
CA GLU A 272 -6.73 1.26 -20.00
C GLU A 272 -7.16 1.85 -21.35
N THR A 273 -6.60 1.36 -22.47
CA THR A 273 -7.02 1.78 -23.82
C THR A 273 -8.49 1.44 -24.10
N ARG A 274 -8.98 0.28 -23.64
CA ARG A 274 -10.40 -0.09 -23.81
C ARG A 274 -11.31 0.80 -22.97
N MET A 275 -10.98 1.01 -21.71
CA MET A 275 -11.76 1.87 -20.81
C MET A 275 -11.80 3.31 -21.28
N LYS A 276 -10.67 3.88 -21.74
CA LYS A 276 -10.62 5.26 -22.25
C LYS A 276 -11.47 5.51 -23.49
N ARG A 277 -11.84 4.46 -24.24
CA ARG A 277 -12.79 4.59 -25.36
C ARG A 277 -14.24 4.77 -24.89
N ILE A 278 -14.55 4.31 -23.68
CA ILE A 278 -15.90 4.34 -23.11
C ILE A 278 -16.05 5.52 -22.13
N SER A 279 -15.05 5.73 -21.28
CA SER A 279 -14.96 6.83 -20.31
C SER A 279 -13.59 7.50 -20.49
N PRO A 280 -13.51 8.61 -21.26
CA PRO A 280 -12.25 9.30 -21.56
C PRO A 280 -11.47 9.76 -20.32
N GLU A 281 -12.18 10.09 -19.24
CA GLU A 281 -11.63 10.49 -17.94
C GLU A 281 -11.09 9.30 -17.10
N PHE A 282 -11.20 8.07 -17.60
CA PHE A 282 -10.73 6.89 -16.91
C PHE A 282 -9.22 6.94 -16.60
N SER A 283 -8.89 6.68 -15.33
CA SER A 283 -7.53 6.50 -14.84
C SER A 283 -7.33 5.10 -14.26
N TYR A 284 -6.27 4.41 -14.71
CA TYR A 284 -5.92 3.08 -14.20
C TYR A 284 -5.51 3.12 -12.73
N GLU A 285 -4.82 4.18 -12.31
CA GLU A 285 -4.42 4.43 -10.93
C GLU A 285 -5.64 4.65 -10.01
N TYR A 286 -6.63 5.41 -10.47
CA TYR A 286 -7.90 5.57 -9.76
C TYR A 286 -8.62 4.23 -9.63
N PHE A 287 -8.75 3.48 -10.72
CA PHE A 287 -9.34 2.15 -10.71
C PHE A 287 -8.63 1.21 -9.74
N THR A 288 -7.29 1.17 -9.78
CA THR A 288 -6.48 0.37 -8.85
C THR A 288 -6.78 0.74 -7.40
N SER A 289 -6.83 2.04 -7.09
CA SER A 289 -7.14 2.52 -5.75
C SER A 289 -8.53 2.09 -5.27
N LYS A 290 -9.54 2.19 -6.13
CA LYS A 290 -10.91 1.74 -5.82
C LYS A 290 -10.98 0.23 -5.62
N VAL A 291 -10.35 -0.57 -6.49
CA VAL A 291 -10.27 -2.03 -6.35
C VAL A 291 -9.62 -2.41 -5.01
N LEU A 292 -8.51 -1.77 -4.65
CA LEU A 292 -7.83 -2.05 -3.39
C LEU A 292 -8.68 -1.68 -2.18
N SER A 293 -9.37 -0.54 -2.22
CA SER A 293 -10.28 -0.11 -1.15
C SER A 293 -11.43 -1.11 -0.97
N LEU A 294 -12.13 -1.46 -2.06
CA LEU A 294 -13.24 -2.43 -2.03
C LEU A 294 -12.81 -3.81 -1.50
N ILE A 295 -11.68 -4.33 -1.98
CA ILE A 295 -11.14 -5.61 -1.51
C ILE A 295 -10.78 -5.54 -0.02
N LYS A 296 -10.05 -4.50 0.42
CA LYS A 296 -9.68 -4.34 1.84
C LYS A 296 -10.90 -4.26 2.73
N THR A 297 -11.91 -3.47 2.33
CA THR A 297 -13.15 -3.32 3.09
C THR A 297 -13.93 -4.63 3.16
N ALA A 298 -14.10 -5.33 2.04
CA ALA A 298 -14.74 -6.65 2.02
C ALA A 298 -14.00 -7.67 2.89
N VAL A 299 -12.67 -7.73 2.76
CA VAL A 299 -11.84 -8.64 3.53
C VAL A 299 -11.93 -8.33 5.01
N TYR A 300 -11.80 -7.08 5.46
CA TYR A 300 -11.74 -6.72 6.89
C TYR A 300 -13.08 -6.68 7.62
N SER A 301 -14.17 -6.51 6.88
CA SER A 301 -15.53 -6.53 7.43
C SER A 301 -15.87 -7.83 8.16
N GLN A 302 -16.77 -7.72 9.14
CA GLN A 302 -17.21 -8.87 9.93
C GLN A 302 -18.15 -9.75 9.11
N ASP A 303 -19.20 -9.14 8.56
CA ASP A 303 -20.08 -9.74 7.57
C ASP A 303 -20.02 -8.91 6.29
N GLU A 304 -19.40 -9.47 5.26
CA GLU A 304 -19.31 -8.89 3.92
C GLU A 304 -20.67 -8.76 3.25
N ARG A 305 -21.69 -9.54 3.64
CA ARG A 305 -23.01 -9.52 3.00
C ARG A 305 -23.83 -8.31 3.41
N GLU A 306 -23.46 -7.67 4.52
CA GLU A 306 -23.98 -6.36 4.93
C GLU A 306 -23.43 -5.25 4.05
N LEU A 307 -22.31 -5.48 3.34
CA LEU A 307 -21.68 -4.44 2.54
C LEU A 307 -22.49 -4.09 1.31
N MET A 308 -22.69 -2.79 1.12
CA MET A 308 -23.44 -2.25 0.00
C MET A 308 -22.79 -2.42 -1.36
N PHE A 309 -21.47 -2.28 -1.37
CA PHE A 309 -20.63 -2.41 -2.54
C PHE A 309 -20.15 -3.86 -2.72
N TYR A 310 -20.79 -4.84 -2.04
CA TYR A 310 -20.52 -6.27 -2.20
C TYR A 310 -21.80 -7.05 -2.52
N GLU A 311 -21.83 -7.71 -3.68
CA GLU A 311 -22.95 -8.54 -4.13
C GLU A 311 -22.62 -10.04 -4.17
N GLY A 312 -21.41 -10.42 -3.73
CA GLY A 312 -20.93 -11.78 -3.82
C GLY A 312 -21.45 -12.70 -2.71
N ASN A 313 -21.11 -13.98 -2.83
CA ASN A 313 -21.34 -14.98 -1.79
C ASN A 313 -20.41 -14.74 -0.58
N ALA A 314 -20.59 -15.51 0.50
CA ALA A 314 -19.67 -15.48 1.61
C ALA A 314 -18.22 -15.71 1.14
N LEU A 315 -17.30 -14.92 1.68
CA LEU A 315 -15.87 -15.00 1.39
C LEU A 315 -15.30 -16.31 1.93
N ASP A 316 -14.18 -16.75 1.33
CA ASP A 316 -13.43 -17.90 1.83
C ASP A 316 -13.09 -17.69 3.33
N PRO A 317 -13.38 -18.66 4.22
CA PRO A 317 -13.08 -18.55 5.64
C PRO A 317 -11.63 -18.16 5.96
N LYS A 318 -10.66 -18.55 5.12
CA LYS A 318 -9.24 -18.16 5.26
C LYS A 318 -9.03 -16.65 5.21
N MET A 319 -9.92 -15.91 4.54
CA MET A 319 -9.84 -14.45 4.52
C MET A 319 -10.13 -13.81 5.89
N LYS A 320 -10.81 -14.52 6.79
CA LYS A 320 -11.06 -14.04 8.16
C LYS A 320 -9.81 -14.06 9.03
N ASP A 321 -8.78 -14.80 8.62
CA ASP A 321 -7.47 -14.82 9.29
C ASP A 321 -6.54 -13.69 8.85
N ILE A 322 -6.92 -12.89 7.85
CA ILE A 322 -6.10 -11.80 7.34
C ILE A 322 -6.13 -10.62 8.31
N ILE A 323 -4.97 -10.23 8.84
CA ILE A 323 -4.80 -9.07 9.75
C ILE A 323 -4.07 -7.89 9.08
N ASP A 324 -3.33 -8.13 7.99
CA ASP A 324 -2.75 -7.08 7.15
C ASP A 324 -2.77 -7.52 5.69
N LEU A 325 -3.13 -6.60 4.80
CA LEU A 325 -3.34 -6.83 3.38
C LEU A 325 -2.69 -5.70 2.58
N ASN A 326 -1.46 -5.96 2.09
CA ASN A 326 -0.70 -4.98 1.33
C ASN A 326 -0.67 -5.32 -0.16
N TYR A 327 -0.75 -4.32 -1.04
CA TYR A 327 -0.78 -4.55 -2.49
C TYR A 327 0.58 -5.00 -3.01
N GLY A 328 0.63 -6.14 -3.68
CA GLY A 328 1.86 -6.76 -4.20
C GLY A 328 2.36 -6.18 -5.52
N GLY A 329 1.82 -5.05 -5.99
CA GLY A 329 2.33 -4.32 -7.17
C GLY A 329 1.88 -4.84 -8.53
N ALA A 330 0.93 -5.77 -8.56
CA ALA A 330 0.35 -6.28 -9.80
C ALA A 330 -1.17 -6.42 -9.69
N LEU A 331 -1.86 -5.76 -10.62
CA LEU A 331 -3.28 -5.88 -10.87
C LEU A 331 -3.42 -6.19 -12.36
N GLY A 332 -3.95 -7.36 -12.68
CA GLY A 332 -4.23 -7.78 -14.05
C GLY A 332 -5.71 -7.66 -14.38
N CYS A 333 -6.04 -7.44 -15.64
CA CYS A 333 -7.40 -7.59 -16.16
C CYS A 333 -7.49 -8.93 -16.91
N LEU A 334 -8.31 -9.85 -16.41
CA LEU A 334 -8.53 -11.18 -16.99
C LEU A 334 -9.62 -11.15 -18.05
N SER A 335 -10.73 -10.50 -17.76
CA SER A 335 -11.84 -10.36 -18.70
C SER A 335 -12.48 -8.98 -18.60
N PHE A 336 -12.99 -8.54 -19.74
CA PHE A 336 -13.68 -7.27 -19.90
C PHE A 336 -14.95 -7.51 -20.71
N LYS A 337 -16.10 -7.19 -20.13
CA LYS A 337 -17.40 -7.26 -20.80
C LYS A 337 -18.03 -5.87 -20.80
N ASP A 338 -18.43 -5.42 -21.97
CA ASP A 338 -19.15 -4.17 -22.19
C ASP A 338 -20.57 -4.51 -22.63
N GLU A 339 -21.54 -4.06 -21.85
CA GLU A 339 -22.98 -4.26 -22.05
C GLU A 339 -23.66 -2.90 -22.36
N GLY A 340 -22.90 -1.94 -22.92
CA GLY A 340 -23.35 -0.61 -23.31
C GLY A 340 -23.24 0.40 -22.16
N ASN A 341 -24.19 0.35 -21.23
CA ASN A 341 -24.22 1.25 -20.07
C ASN A 341 -23.54 0.65 -18.83
N LEU A 342 -23.08 -0.59 -18.94
CA LEU A 342 -22.53 -1.36 -17.82
C LEU A 342 -21.28 -2.09 -18.28
N VAL A 343 -20.22 -1.96 -17.50
CA VAL A 343 -18.98 -2.69 -17.73
C VAL A 343 -18.71 -3.62 -16.57
N THR A 344 -18.40 -4.87 -16.88
CA THR A 344 -17.97 -5.88 -15.92
C THR A 344 -16.52 -6.27 -16.19
N VAL A 345 -15.66 -6.15 -15.17
CA VAL A 345 -14.22 -6.39 -15.23
C VAL A 345 -13.84 -7.46 -14.23
N VAL A 346 -13.18 -8.52 -14.68
CA VAL A 346 -12.58 -9.51 -13.78
C VAL A 346 -11.10 -9.20 -13.66
N THR A 347 -10.65 -8.96 -12.43
CA THR A 347 -9.27 -8.61 -12.12
C THR A 347 -8.56 -9.72 -11.38
N LYS A 348 -7.23 -9.73 -11.48
CA LYS A 348 -6.33 -10.59 -10.71
C LYS A 348 -5.35 -9.71 -9.95
N ALA A 349 -5.57 -9.57 -8.64
CA ALA A 349 -4.80 -8.71 -7.76
C ALA A 349 -3.84 -9.54 -6.90
N TYR A 350 -2.57 -9.15 -6.87
CA TYR A 350 -1.56 -9.77 -6.01
C TYR A 350 -1.43 -8.97 -4.72
N PHE A 351 -1.37 -9.67 -3.59
CA PHE A 351 -1.22 -9.09 -2.27
C PHE A 351 -0.15 -9.81 -1.45
N ASP A 352 0.52 -9.07 -0.59
CA ASP A 352 1.35 -9.63 0.48
C ASP A 352 0.51 -9.58 1.76
N VAL A 353 0.20 -10.77 2.29
CA VAL A 353 -0.86 -10.95 3.29
C VAL A 353 -0.25 -11.46 4.58
N LEU A 354 -0.57 -10.80 5.69
CA LEU A 354 -0.25 -11.28 7.03
C LEU A 354 -1.47 -12.01 7.60
N TYR A 355 -1.31 -13.30 7.83
CA TYR A 355 -2.31 -14.15 8.44
C TYR A 355 -2.05 -14.29 9.93
N ALA A 356 -3.12 -14.35 10.70
CA ALA A 356 -3.09 -14.70 12.11
C ALA A 356 -4.15 -15.75 12.42
N THR A 357 -3.68 -17.00 12.46
CA THR A 357 -4.44 -18.17 12.92
C THR A 357 -4.36 -18.29 14.43
N GLU A 358 -5.11 -19.22 15.03
CA GLU A 358 -5.06 -19.48 16.47
C GLU A 358 -3.67 -19.84 16.99
N ASN A 359 -2.80 -20.45 16.17
CA ASN A 359 -1.48 -20.92 16.62
C ASN A 359 -0.30 -20.12 16.06
N LYS A 360 -0.46 -19.50 14.89
CA LYS A 360 0.66 -18.91 14.16
C LYS A 360 0.27 -17.63 13.42
N VAL A 361 1.22 -16.70 13.41
CA VAL A 361 1.21 -15.53 12.54
C VAL A 361 2.26 -15.74 11.46
N TYR A 362 1.89 -15.54 10.19
CA TYR A 362 2.80 -15.73 9.06
C TYR A 362 2.42 -14.85 7.87
N SER A 363 3.42 -14.46 7.09
CA SER A 363 3.25 -13.69 5.85
C SER A 363 3.29 -14.62 4.63
N LYS A 364 2.40 -14.39 3.66
CA LYS A 364 2.37 -15.13 2.39
C LYS A 364 1.87 -14.23 1.26
N SER A 365 2.49 -14.34 0.09
CA SER A 365 1.95 -13.70 -1.12
C SER A 365 0.74 -14.48 -1.62
N GLN A 366 -0.35 -13.77 -1.88
CA GLN A 366 -1.65 -14.33 -2.20
C GLN A 366 -2.28 -13.60 -3.38
N VAL A 367 -3.04 -14.34 -4.19
CA VAL A 367 -3.76 -13.78 -5.33
C VAL A 367 -5.25 -13.78 -5.04
N PHE A 368 -5.90 -12.64 -5.30
CA PHE A 368 -7.35 -12.53 -5.30
C PHE A 368 -7.87 -12.24 -6.69
N SER A 369 -8.99 -12.87 -7.03
CA SER A 369 -9.75 -12.54 -8.22
C SER A 369 -10.98 -11.75 -7.83
N ALA A 370 -11.10 -10.52 -8.32
CA ALA A 370 -12.21 -9.62 -8.02
C ALA A 370 -12.99 -9.30 -9.30
N THR A 371 -14.28 -9.59 -9.29
CA THR A 371 -15.22 -9.18 -10.34
C THR A 371 -15.81 -7.84 -9.95
N LEU A 372 -15.55 -6.82 -10.74
CA LEU A 372 -16.05 -5.47 -10.51
C LEU A 372 -17.03 -5.06 -11.59
N ARG A 373 -17.98 -4.23 -11.22
CA ARG A 373 -18.99 -3.71 -12.13
C ARG A 373 -19.17 -2.22 -11.92
N ARG A 374 -19.38 -1.49 -13.02
CA ARG A 374 -19.61 -0.06 -12.99
C ARG A 374 -20.49 0.38 -14.15
N ARG A 375 -21.34 1.37 -13.89
CA ARG A 375 -22.06 2.12 -14.92
C ARG A 375 -21.17 3.13 -15.62
N THR A 376 -21.27 3.17 -16.94
CA THR A 376 -20.46 4.01 -17.83
C THR A 376 -21.16 5.30 -18.24
N ASP A 377 -22.47 5.39 -18.01
CA ASP A 377 -23.27 6.60 -18.22
C ASP A 377 -23.13 7.63 -17.09
N ILE A 378 -22.39 7.28 -16.03
CA ILE A 378 -22.12 8.14 -14.88
C ILE A 378 -20.64 8.54 -14.90
N PRO A 379 -20.33 9.84 -14.89
CA PRO A 379 -18.95 10.33 -14.93
C PRO A 379 -18.17 9.88 -13.69
N VAL A 380 -16.85 9.72 -13.83
CA VAL A 380 -15.97 9.48 -12.68
C VAL A 380 -16.05 10.66 -11.70
N ASN A 381 -16.25 10.35 -10.42
CA ASN A 381 -16.15 11.30 -9.32
C ASN A 381 -14.98 10.91 -8.42
N MET A 382 -13.90 11.69 -8.45
CA MET A 382 -12.70 11.41 -7.65
C MET A 382 -12.86 11.73 -6.16
N ASN A 383 -13.87 12.52 -5.79
CA ASN A 383 -14.20 12.82 -4.40
C ASN A 383 -15.20 11.83 -3.78
N PHE A 384 -15.72 10.87 -4.56
CA PHE A 384 -16.66 9.87 -4.05
C PHE A 384 -16.03 8.98 -2.97
N SER A 385 -16.78 8.79 -1.87
CA SER A 385 -16.47 7.88 -0.76
C SER A 385 -17.58 6.85 -0.60
N MET A 386 -17.20 5.60 -0.32
CA MET A 386 -18.15 4.51 -0.01
C MET A 386 -18.74 4.62 1.41
N THR A 387 -18.11 5.41 2.29
CA THR A 387 -18.56 5.63 3.68
C THR A 387 -19.56 6.77 3.82
N ARG A 388 -20.08 7.26 2.69
CA ARG A 388 -21.04 8.36 2.61
C ARG A 388 -22.29 8.08 3.45
N ILE A 389 -22.56 8.92 4.47
CA ILE A 389 -23.71 8.73 5.36
C ILE A 389 -24.92 9.58 4.91
N ALA A 390 -25.46 9.34 3.70
CA ALA A 390 -26.71 9.98 3.26
C ALA A 390 -27.46 9.24 2.14
N CYS A 391 -28.79 9.23 2.21
CA CYS A 391 -29.70 8.72 1.18
C CYS A 391 -29.77 9.66 -0.04
N PRO A 392 -29.59 9.18 -1.28
CA PRO A 392 -29.76 9.99 -2.48
C PRO A 392 -31.22 10.37 -2.74
N SER A 393 -32.18 9.55 -2.27
CA SER A 393 -33.61 9.77 -2.53
C SER A 393 -34.27 10.73 -1.54
N CYS A 394 -33.96 10.62 -0.25
CA CYS A 394 -34.63 11.39 0.80
C CYS A 394 -33.69 12.27 1.64
N GLY A 395 -32.38 12.24 1.39
CA GLY A 395 -31.38 13.01 2.15
C GLY A 395 -31.08 12.49 3.57
N ALA A 396 -31.79 11.47 4.05
CA ALA A 396 -31.63 10.98 5.41
C ALA A 396 -30.26 10.33 5.67
N SER A 397 -29.69 10.58 6.84
CA SER A 397 -28.37 10.11 7.25
C SER A 397 -28.40 8.65 7.71
N PHE A 398 -27.69 7.77 7.01
CA PHE A 398 -27.49 6.37 7.41
C PHE A 398 -26.15 5.85 6.90
N ASP A 399 -25.54 4.88 7.58
CA ASP A 399 -24.26 4.29 7.16
C ASP A 399 -24.46 3.47 5.86
N ALA A 400 -24.10 4.07 4.72
CA ALA A 400 -24.19 3.42 3.41
C ALA A 400 -23.13 2.34 3.19
N THR A 401 -22.33 1.98 4.19
CA THR A 401 -21.52 0.77 4.12
C THR A 401 -22.29 -0.47 4.51
N LYS A 402 -23.33 -0.39 5.38
CA LYS A 402 -23.97 -1.56 6.00
C LYS A 402 -25.46 -1.76 5.67
N ILE A 403 -26.12 -0.72 5.14
CA ILE A 403 -27.59 -0.70 5.05
C ILE A 403 -28.05 -0.66 3.59
N LYS A 404 -28.66 -1.77 3.13
CA LYS A 404 -29.18 -1.99 1.74
C LYS A 404 -30.33 -1.11 1.33
N ASN A 405 -31.22 -0.85 2.26
CA ASN A 405 -32.40 -0.03 2.03
C ASN A 405 -32.36 1.12 3.02
N CYS A 406 -32.56 2.34 2.54
CA CYS A 406 -32.62 3.49 3.42
C CYS A 406 -33.65 3.24 4.52
N PRO A 407 -33.28 3.35 5.81
CA PRO A 407 -34.19 3.02 6.91
C PRO A 407 -35.36 4.01 7.04
N TYR A 408 -35.27 5.15 6.36
CA TYR A 408 -36.26 6.23 6.41
C TYR A 408 -37.26 6.17 5.25
N CYS A 409 -36.79 6.02 4.00
CA CYS A 409 -37.66 6.02 2.82
C CYS A 409 -37.87 4.64 2.19
N GLY A 410 -37.18 3.60 2.67
CA GLY A 410 -37.28 2.24 2.14
C GLY A 410 -36.62 2.02 0.78
N ASN A 411 -36.18 3.07 0.08
CA ASN A 411 -35.52 2.94 -1.21
C ASN A 411 -34.22 2.15 -1.08
N LYS A 412 -34.03 1.20 -2.01
CA LYS A 412 -32.78 0.47 -2.17
C LYS A 412 -31.68 1.46 -2.58
N TYR A 413 -30.59 1.48 -1.84
CA TYR A 413 -29.40 2.22 -2.23
C TYR A 413 -28.62 1.36 -3.24
N ASP A 414 -28.57 1.77 -4.50
CA ASP A 414 -27.83 1.06 -5.52
C ASP A 414 -26.36 1.51 -5.53
N GLY A 415 -25.44 0.65 -5.07
CA GLY A 415 -24.01 0.96 -5.08
C GLY A 415 -23.47 1.21 -6.49
N ILE A 416 -24.04 0.56 -7.50
CA ILE A 416 -23.62 0.63 -8.91
C ILE A 416 -23.93 2.02 -9.49
N SER A 417 -24.87 2.76 -8.90
CA SER A 417 -25.27 4.08 -9.37
C SER A 417 -24.30 5.20 -9.00
N ASN A 418 -23.18 4.89 -8.32
CA ASN A 418 -22.22 5.92 -7.90
C ASN A 418 -20.79 5.64 -8.37
N ASP A 419 -20.30 4.40 -8.21
CA ASP A 419 -18.95 4.02 -8.59
C ASP A 419 -18.82 2.49 -8.79
N TRP A 420 -17.60 1.98 -8.85
CA TRP A 420 -17.31 0.54 -8.90
C TRP A 420 -17.88 -0.22 -7.70
N VAL A 421 -18.51 -1.36 -7.99
CA VAL A 421 -19.02 -2.33 -7.01
C VAL A 421 -18.31 -3.66 -7.17
N LEU A 422 -18.05 -4.34 -6.06
CA LEU A 422 -17.44 -5.67 -6.01
C LEU A 422 -18.54 -6.75 -6.07
N ILE A 423 -18.62 -7.45 -7.20
CA ILE A 423 -19.64 -8.48 -7.45
C ILE A 423 -19.22 -9.84 -6.91
N ASP A 424 -17.93 -10.15 -6.96
CA ASP A 424 -17.40 -11.44 -6.49
C ASP A 424 -15.94 -11.27 -6.09
N LEU A 425 -15.52 -11.96 -5.03
CA LEU A 425 -14.14 -11.95 -4.55
C LEU A 425 -13.70 -13.37 -4.20
N ARG A 426 -12.74 -13.89 -4.97
CA ARG A 426 -12.23 -15.26 -4.83
C ARG A 426 -10.81 -15.29 -4.27
N TYR A 427 -10.59 -16.24 -3.37
CA TYR A 427 -9.28 -16.65 -2.87
C TYR A 427 -8.71 -17.73 -3.79
N ASN A 428 -7.53 -17.50 -4.39
CA ASN A 428 -6.95 -18.44 -5.37
C ASN A 428 -5.79 -19.30 -4.85
#